data_AF-S7WZU1-F1
#
_entry.id   AF-S7WZU1-F1
#
_cell.length_a   1.000
_cell.length_b   1.000
_cell.length_c   1.000
_cell.angle_alpha   90.00
_cell.angle_beta   90.00
_cell.angle_gamma   90.00
#
_symmetry.space_group_name_H-M   'P 1'
#
loop_
_entity.id
_entity.type
_entity.pdbx_description
1 polymer ?
#
loop_
_entity_poly.entity_id
_entity_poly.type
_entity_poly.pdbx_seq_one_letter_code
_entity_poly.pdbx_strand_id
1 'polypeptide(L)'
;MSKIIRIGTRDSQLAMWQAKTVQSQLEHLGHKTVLVPIKSTGDLVLDKPLHELGITGVFTKTLDIAMLKGIIDIAVHSLKDVPTVLPKGIIQAAVLKRGNINDTLVFKDNEEFLSAKDAIIATGSLRRRAQWLNRYPTHTIVGLRGNVNSRLEKLEKNEDWDAAIFAGAGLGRLNITPENSINLHWMVPAPAQGAIMITALESAEETREILKEINHEETEICTSIEREFLNRLEGGCTAPIGAIAYINKEEELNFKGILLSTDGSKKIEVVKVVPLGNHHNVAEFCADYIIGKGGKVLIDQLGQGDKITNIYSTKQLTNDQKAMLHDDVVAESNDDIKINPNRLSKSVVRNEIENVIITSQNTVESLLTNFSAVELQFKNIYCVGRKTKRMVEKRIGKVKHYEQYAKDLADHIVEFMDGTEVTYFCSNLRLDTIPDILSENNIKVNEVEAYETKLDAKKVEGDLDGVMFYSPSTVQSFLQQNEAKGIAFCIGDTTATEAKKYFKEVRVAKVPLVESVVELVNAFYE
;
A
#
# COMPACT_ATOMS: atom_id res chain seq x y z
N MET A 1 17.43 -34.08 36.11
CA MET A 1 17.61 -34.68 34.78
C MET A 1 17.70 -33.53 33.79
N SER A 2 18.65 -33.53 32.83
CA SER A 2 18.71 -32.46 31.83
C SER A 2 17.41 -32.43 31.02
N LYS A 3 16.80 -31.25 30.92
CA LYS A 3 15.58 -31.03 30.14
C LYS A 3 15.88 -31.30 28.66
N ILE A 4 14.99 -32.03 27.98
CA ILE A 4 15.10 -32.25 26.53
C ILE A 4 14.62 -30.97 25.83
N ILE A 5 15.45 -30.40 24.96
CA ILE A 5 15.11 -29.22 24.16
C ILE A 5 14.32 -29.65 22.92
N ARG A 6 13.07 -29.20 22.80
CA ARG A 6 12.19 -29.48 21.65
C ARG A 6 12.39 -28.42 20.58
N ILE A 7 12.89 -28.83 19.42
CA ILE A 7 13.27 -27.97 18.30
C ILE A 7 12.15 -27.99 17.26
N GLY A 8 11.38 -26.91 17.19
CA GLY A 8 10.37 -26.71 16.16
C GLY A 8 10.99 -26.38 14.80
N THR A 9 10.48 -27.02 13.76
CA THR A 9 10.89 -26.76 12.38
C THR A 9 9.78 -27.06 11.40
N ARG A 10 9.89 -26.54 10.17
CA ARG A 10 8.99 -26.89 9.07
C ARG A 10 9.35 -28.26 8.49
N ASP A 11 8.35 -28.94 7.92
CA ASP A 11 8.47 -30.28 7.32
C ASP A 11 9.10 -30.29 5.91
N SER A 12 9.89 -29.26 5.55
CA SER A 12 10.61 -29.24 4.27
C SER A 12 12.03 -29.74 4.45
N GLN A 13 12.62 -30.37 3.42
CA GLN A 13 13.99 -30.90 3.50
C GLN A 13 15.01 -29.85 3.95
N LEU A 14 14.91 -28.61 3.44
CA LEU A 14 15.82 -27.52 3.83
C LEU A 14 15.62 -27.12 5.30
N ALA A 15 14.38 -26.97 5.76
CA ALA A 15 14.10 -26.63 7.15
C ALA A 15 14.53 -27.74 8.12
N MET A 16 14.34 -28.99 7.73
CA MET A 16 14.83 -30.16 8.48
C MET A 16 16.36 -30.19 8.53
N TRP A 17 17.04 -29.87 7.43
CA TRP A 17 18.49 -29.74 7.42
C TRP A 17 18.95 -28.67 8.44
N GLN A 18 18.32 -27.49 8.42
CA GLN A 18 18.66 -26.39 9.33
C GLN A 18 18.44 -26.78 10.80
N ALA A 19 17.32 -27.45 11.09
CA ALA A 19 17.03 -27.93 12.44
C ALA A 19 18.00 -29.02 12.90
N LYS A 20 18.43 -29.93 12.02
CA LYS A 20 19.47 -30.92 12.30
C LYS A 20 20.83 -30.27 12.56
N THR A 21 21.17 -29.18 11.87
CA THR A 21 22.39 -28.42 12.16
C THR A 21 22.36 -27.85 13.58
N VAL A 22 21.25 -27.23 13.98
CA VAL A 22 21.08 -26.70 15.35
C VAL A 22 21.11 -27.83 16.39
N GLN A 23 20.38 -28.92 16.13
CA GLN A 23 20.39 -30.13 16.95
C GLN A 23 21.81 -30.64 17.18
N SER A 24 22.59 -30.81 16.11
CA SER A 24 23.95 -31.34 16.21
C SER A 24 24.87 -30.45 17.03
N GLN A 25 24.72 -29.12 16.97
CA GLN A 25 25.52 -28.20 17.79
C GLN A 25 25.13 -28.28 19.27
N LEU A 26 23.84 -28.33 19.57
CA LEU A 26 23.34 -28.47 20.94
C LEU A 26 23.72 -29.83 21.57
N GLU A 27 23.66 -30.90 20.78
CA GLU A 27 24.07 -32.25 21.23
C GLU A 27 25.58 -32.34 21.47
N HIS A 28 26.39 -31.63 20.67
CA HIS A 28 27.83 -31.54 20.89
C HIS A 28 28.18 -30.84 22.21
N LEU A 29 27.37 -29.87 22.64
CA LEU A 29 27.47 -29.22 23.96
C LEU A 29 26.91 -30.08 25.11
N GLY A 30 26.39 -31.28 24.82
CA GLY A 30 25.87 -32.22 25.82
C GLY A 30 24.39 -32.06 26.15
N HIS A 31 23.64 -31.23 25.41
CA HIS A 31 22.20 -31.09 25.60
C HIS A 31 21.42 -32.18 24.86
N LYS A 32 20.37 -32.70 25.51
CA LYS A 32 19.44 -33.63 24.86
C LYS A 32 18.44 -32.84 24.04
N THR A 33 18.18 -33.26 22.81
CA THR A 33 17.25 -32.57 21.91
C THR A 33 16.27 -33.52 21.24
N VAL A 34 15.17 -32.98 20.72
CA VAL A 34 14.22 -33.70 19.85
C VAL A 34 13.66 -32.74 18.80
N LEU A 35 13.57 -33.20 17.55
CA LEU A 35 12.96 -32.41 16.47
C LEU A 35 11.43 -32.57 16.51
N VAL A 36 10.72 -31.45 16.33
CA VAL A 36 9.26 -31.38 16.28
C VAL A 36 8.85 -30.72 14.95
N PRO A 37 8.65 -31.52 13.88
CA PRO A 37 8.18 -31.00 12.59
C PRO A 37 6.74 -30.48 12.70
N ILE A 38 6.49 -29.29 12.18
CA ILE A 38 5.18 -28.63 12.18
C ILE A 38 4.86 -28.19 10.75
N LYS A 39 3.66 -28.56 10.25
CA LYS A 39 3.18 -28.15 8.92
C LYS A 39 2.67 -26.71 8.97
N SER A 40 3.15 -25.85 8.06
CA SER A 40 2.71 -24.45 7.98
C SER A 40 1.68 -24.23 6.86
N THR A 41 0.85 -23.18 6.98
CA THR A 41 -0.16 -22.83 5.96
C THR A 41 0.47 -22.47 4.60
N GLY A 42 1.66 -21.85 4.60
CA GLY A 42 2.40 -21.55 3.37
C GLY A 42 2.98 -22.77 2.65
N ASP A 43 3.02 -23.93 3.32
CA ASP A 43 3.34 -25.20 2.68
C ASP A 43 2.11 -25.82 1.98
N LEU A 44 0.90 -25.33 2.28
CA LEU A 44 -0.37 -25.84 1.76
C LEU A 44 -0.90 -25.03 0.56
N VAL A 45 -0.62 -23.71 0.51
CA VAL A 45 -1.09 -22.80 -0.55
C VAL A 45 0.05 -22.49 -1.52
N LEU A 46 0.01 -23.09 -2.73
CA LEU A 46 1.07 -23.01 -3.75
C LEU A 46 0.64 -22.27 -5.04
N ASP A 47 -0.63 -21.90 -5.13
CA ASP A 47 -1.34 -21.39 -6.31
C ASP A 47 -1.38 -19.85 -6.41
N LYS A 48 -0.95 -19.12 -5.37
CA LYS A 48 -0.86 -17.64 -5.35
C LYS A 48 0.56 -17.12 -5.06
N PRO A 49 1.00 -15.99 -5.66
CA PRO A 49 2.22 -15.29 -5.28
C PRO A 49 2.26 -14.85 -3.80
N LEU A 50 3.44 -14.89 -3.16
CA LEU A 50 3.63 -14.59 -1.71
C LEU A 50 3.16 -13.18 -1.34
N HIS A 51 3.37 -12.22 -2.23
CA HIS A 51 2.99 -10.83 -1.98
C HIS A 51 1.47 -10.64 -2.04
N GLU A 52 0.75 -11.49 -2.77
CA GLU A 52 -0.71 -11.49 -2.84
C GLU A 52 -1.37 -12.19 -1.64
N LEU A 53 -0.61 -12.97 -0.85
CA LEU A 53 -1.17 -13.68 0.31
C LEU A 53 -1.53 -12.76 1.48
N GLY A 54 -1.16 -11.47 1.45
CA GLY A 54 -1.59 -10.45 2.42
C GLY A 54 -1.15 -10.67 3.89
N ILE A 55 -0.54 -11.81 4.21
CA ILE A 55 -0.23 -12.24 5.57
C ILE A 55 1.28 -12.16 5.80
N THR A 56 1.72 -11.27 6.70
CA THR A 56 3.10 -11.27 7.21
C THR A 56 3.36 -12.55 8.01
N GLY A 57 4.51 -13.20 7.78
CA GLY A 57 4.93 -14.36 8.56
C GLY A 57 4.20 -15.68 8.25
N VAL A 58 3.74 -15.90 7.01
CA VAL A 58 3.06 -17.15 6.57
C VAL A 58 3.82 -18.42 6.99
N PHE A 59 5.16 -18.37 7.04
CA PHE A 59 6.01 -19.49 7.40
C PHE A 59 6.40 -19.56 8.88
N THR A 60 6.29 -18.48 9.65
CA THR A 60 6.72 -18.42 11.05
C THR A 60 5.57 -18.58 12.03
N LYS A 61 4.37 -18.08 11.69
CA LYS A 61 3.21 -18.02 12.59
C LYS A 61 2.85 -19.35 13.26
N THR A 62 2.96 -20.47 12.53
CA THR A 62 2.65 -21.80 13.09
C THR A 62 3.67 -22.24 14.14
N LEU A 63 4.96 -21.92 13.94
CA LEU A 63 6.02 -22.18 14.91
C LEU A 63 5.90 -21.24 16.12
N ASP A 64 5.55 -19.98 15.89
CA ASP A 64 5.31 -19.00 16.95
C ASP A 64 4.18 -19.45 17.90
N ILE A 65 3.06 -19.91 17.34
CA ILE A 65 1.94 -20.46 18.12
C ILE A 65 2.36 -21.70 18.90
N ALA A 66 3.14 -22.60 18.28
CA ALA A 66 3.62 -23.80 18.96
C ALA A 66 4.55 -23.47 20.13
N MET A 67 5.41 -22.46 19.98
CA MET A 67 6.30 -21.98 21.03
C MET A 67 5.51 -21.35 22.19
N LEU A 68 4.54 -20.48 21.89
CA LEU A 68 3.70 -19.84 22.91
C LEU A 68 2.81 -20.85 23.67
N LYS A 69 2.39 -21.94 23.01
CA LYS A 69 1.68 -23.06 23.64
C LYS A 69 2.60 -24.02 24.41
N GLY A 70 3.92 -23.77 24.41
CA GLY A 70 4.89 -24.63 25.05
C GLY A 70 5.01 -26.02 24.42
N ILE A 71 4.66 -26.18 23.15
CA ILE A 71 4.81 -27.44 22.38
C ILE A 71 6.28 -27.64 21.98
N ILE A 72 6.97 -26.55 21.66
CA ILE A 72 8.39 -26.48 21.35
C ILE A 72 9.09 -25.51 22.30
N ASP A 73 10.39 -25.68 22.53
CA ASP A 73 11.20 -24.79 23.36
C ASP A 73 11.95 -23.75 22.51
N ILE A 74 12.39 -24.16 21.31
CA ILE A 74 13.04 -23.28 20.33
C ILE A 74 12.45 -23.52 18.94
N ALA A 75 12.55 -22.54 18.04
CA ALA A 75 12.21 -22.73 16.62
C ALA A 75 13.36 -22.28 15.71
N VAL A 76 13.55 -23.00 14.60
CA VAL A 76 14.67 -22.78 13.67
C VAL A 76 14.15 -22.26 12.33
N HIS A 77 14.73 -21.16 11.88
CA HIS A 77 14.27 -20.43 10.70
C HIS A 77 15.43 -20.05 9.76
N SER A 78 15.12 -19.94 8.46
CA SER A 78 15.92 -19.08 7.57
C SER A 78 15.65 -17.63 7.94
N LEU A 79 16.67 -16.86 8.35
CA LEU A 79 16.46 -15.54 8.93
C LEU A 79 15.81 -14.53 7.96
N LYS A 80 16.06 -14.68 6.66
CA LYS A 80 15.41 -13.86 5.62
C LYS A 80 13.89 -14.05 5.51
N ASP A 81 13.35 -15.15 6.04
CA ASP A 81 11.91 -15.48 5.96
C ASP A 81 11.17 -15.07 7.25
N VAL A 82 11.89 -14.46 8.21
CA VAL A 82 11.38 -14.05 9.52
C VAL A 82 10.94 -12.59 9.44
N PRO A 83 9.71 -12.24 9.87
CA PRO A 83 9.24 -10.85 9.93
C PRO A 83 10.22 -9.96 10.70
N THR A 84 10.41 -8.72 10.27
CA THR A 84 11.28 -7.72 10.92
C THR A 84 10.94 -7.52 12.39
N VAL A 85 9.65 -7.52 12.72
CA VAL A 85 9.12 -7.48 14.09
C VAL A 85 8.66 -8.86 14.53
N LEU A 86 9.24 -9.37 15.62
CA LEU A 86 8.85 -10.65 16.22
C LEU A 86 7.58 -10.51 17.09
N PRO A 87 6.78 -11.58 17.25
CA PRO A 87 5.65 -11.59 18.17
C PRO A 87 6.08 -11.32 19.62
N LYS A 88 5.20 -10.66 20.40
CA LYS A 88 5.44 -10.38 21.81
C LYS A 88 5.71 -11.67 22.59
N GLY A 89 6.80 -11.67 23.38
CA GLY A 89 7.23 -12.81 24.20
C GLY A 89 8.13 -13.82 23.47
N ILE A 90 8.37 -13.66 22.16
CA ILE A 90 9.33 -14.42 21.38
C ILE A 90 10.51 -13.50 21.03
N ILE A 91 11.73 -14.00 21.21
CA ILE A 91 12.96 -13.27 20.88
C ILE A 91 13.83 -14.04 19.90
N GLN A 92 14.70 -13.33 19.18
CA GLN A 92 15.88 -13.93 18.55
C GLN A 92 16.84 -14.33 19.67
N ALA A 93 17.13 -15.62 19.78
CA ALA A 93 17.97 -16.16 20.84
C ALA A 93 19.39 -16.49 20.36
N ALA A 94 19.55 -16.84 19.08
CA ALA A 94 20.85 -17.03 18.45
C ALA A 94 20.75 -16.95 16.93
N VAL A 95 21.88 -16.61 16.29
CA VAL A 95 22.09 -16.66 14.85
C VAL A 95 23.34 -17.47 14.57
N LEU A 96 23.23 -18.54 13.79
CA LEU A 96 24.38 -19.36 13.42
C LEU A 96 25.27 -18.64 12.41
N LYS A 97 26.53 -19.07 12.33
CA LYS A 97 27.49 -18.60 11.31
C LYS A 97 26.87 -18.62 9.91
N ARG A 98 26.97 -17.49 9.21
CA ARG A 98 26.34 -17.27 7.91
C ARG A 98 26.89 -18.23 6.84
N GLY A 99 26.00 -18.84 6.07
CA GLY A 99 26.35 -19.61 4.88
C GLY A 99 26.50 -18.72 3.62
N ASN A 100 26.45 -19.35 2.44
CA ASN A 100 26.52 -18.64 1.16
C ASN A 100 25.41 -17.57 1.03
N ILE A 101 25.81 -16.31 0.89
CA ILE A 101 24.90 -15.17 0.77
C ILE A 101 24.37 -14.96 -0.65
N ASN A 102 25.08 -15.48 -1.66
CA ASN A 102 24.80 -15.16 -3.06
C ASN A 102 23.46 -15.76 -3.52
N ASP A 103 22.82 -15.06 -4.44
CA ASP A 103 21.87 -15.72 -5.33
C ASP A 103 22.64 -16.51 -6.40
N THR A 104 22.09 -17.64 -6.81
CA THR A 104 22.68 -18.55 -7.79
C THR A 104 21.73 -18.68 -8.97
N LEU A 105 22.22 -18.39 -10.17
CA LEU A 105 21.52 -18.65 -11.41
C LEU A 105 21.75 -20.12 -11.78
N VAL A 106 20.68 -20.85 -12.05
CA VAL A 106 20.72 -22.21 -12.60
C VAL A 106 20.13 -22.12 -14.00
N PHE A 107 20.87 -22.54 -15.01
CA PHE A 107 20.47 -22.47 -16.41
C PHE A 107 20.47 -23.85 -17.05
N LYS A 108 19.73 -24.03 -18.15
CA LYS A 108 19.61 -25.34 -18.81
C LYS A 108 20.85 -25.71 -19.61
N ASP A 109 21.24 -24.84 -20.54
CA ASP A 109 22.31 -25.10 -21.48
C ASP A 109 23.61 -24.44 -21.02
N ASN A 110 23.93 -23.27 -21.58
CA ASN A 110 25.12 -22.49 -21.27
C ASN A 110 24.73 -21.02 -21.00
N GLU A 111 25.70 -20.15 -20.74
CA GLU A 111 25.45 -18.74 -20.41
C GLU A 111 25.15 -17.84 -21.63
N GLU A 112 25.16 -18.36 -22.86
CA GLU A 112 25.00 -17.56 -24.09
C GLU A 112 23.64 -16.86 -24.18
N PHE A 113 22.60 -17.44 -23.58
CA PHE A 113 21.27 -16.80 -23.49
C PHE A 113 21.31 -15.47 -22.73
N LEU A 114 22.31 -15.21 -21.89
CA LEU A 114 22.46 -13.91 -21.20
C LEU A 114 22.64 -12.74 -22.17
N SER A 115 23.10 -13.03 -23.39
CA SER A 115 23.22 -12.08 -24.50
C SER A 115 21.98 -12.00 -25.39
N ALA A 116 21.04 -12.94 -25.24
CA ALA A 116 19.82 -12.98 -26.02
C ALA A 116 18.88 -11.85 -25.57
N LYS A 117 18.13 -11.29 -26.53
CA LYS A 117 17.26 -10.16 -26.24
C LYS A 117 16.10 -10.57 -25.32
N ASP A 118 15.47 -11.71 -25.58
CA ASP A 118 14.17 -12.07 -25.01
C ASP A 118 14.24 -13.30 -24.08
N ALA A 119 15.36 -13.49 -23.36
CA ALA A 119 15.53 -14.62 -22.45
C ALA A 119 14.51 -14.60 -21.29
N ILE A 120 14.06 -15.78 -20.86
CA ILE A 120 13.03 -16.00 -19.86
C ILE A 120 13.64 -16.57 -18.58
N ILE A 121 13.54 -15.81 -17.48
CA ILE A 121 14.14 -16.17 -16.19
C ILE A 121 13.07 -16.33 -15.12
N ALA A 122 13.09 -17.48 -14.44
CA ALA A 122 12.09 -17.82 -13.45
C ALA A 122 12.52 -17.42 -12.01
N THR A 123 11.73 -16.57 -11.37
CA THR A 123 11.89 -16.20 -9.95
C THR A 123 10.61 -15.64 -9.36
N GLY A 124 10.23 -16.09 -8.16
CA GLY A 124 9.10 -15.53 -7.40
C GLY A 124 9.45 -14.32 -6.51
N SER A 125 10.68 -13.79 -6.59
CA SER A 125 11.18 -12.70 -5.74
C SER A 125 11.23 -11.38 -6.49
N LEU A 126 10.51 -10.37 -5.99
CA LEU A 126 10.50 -9.02 -6.56
C LEU A 126 11.88 -8.35 -6.53
N ARG A 127 12.65 -8.57 -5.45
CA ARG A 127 14.06 -8.14 -5.34
C ARG A 127 14.90 -8.68 -6.50
N ARG A 128 14.82 -9.99 -6.77
CA ARG A 128 15.58 -10.63 -7.86
C ARG A 128 15.11 -10.16 -9.23
N ARG A 129 13.78 -10.06 -9.43
CA ARG A 129 13.16 -9.53 -10.64
C ARG A 129 13.72 -8.15 -10.98
N ALA A 130 13.62 -7.22 -10.04
CA ALA A 130 14.04 -5.83 -10.25
C ALA A 130 15.55 -5.71 -10.53
N GLN A 131 16.39 -6.41 -9.75
CA GLN A 131 17.84 -6.38 -9.99
C GLN A 131 18.23 -7.04 -11.31
N TRP A 132 17.54 -8.10 -11.71
CA TRP A 132 17.76 -8.74 -12.99
C TRP A 132 17.37 -7.82 -14.15
N LEU A 133 16.16 -7.26 -14.13
CA LEU A 133 15.68 -6.34 -15.17
C LEU A 133 16.48 -5.03 -15.22
N ASN A 134 17.04 -4.57 -14.10
CA ASN A 134 17.97 -3.44 -14.11
C ASN A 134 19.24 -3.74 -14.92
N ARG A 135 19.70 -5.00 -14.94
CA ARG A 135 20.90 -5.44 -15.67
C ARG A 135 20.60 -5.94 -17.09
N TYR A 136 19.46 -6.60 -17.27
CA TYR A 136 19.00 -7.21 -18.51
C TYR A 136 17.56 -6.73 -18.83
N PRO A 137 17.39 -5.47 -19.30
CA PRO A 137 16.07 -4.85 -19.41
C PRO A 137 15.12 -5.47 -20.44
N THR A 138 15.67 -6.24 -21.40
CA THR A 138 14.90 -6.90 -22.46
C THR A 138 14.43 -8.31 -22.08
N HIS A 139 14.99 -8.89 -21.01
CA HIS A 139 14.61 -10.23 -20.57
C HIS A 139 13.21 -10.22 -19.94
N THR A 140 12.56 -11.39 -19.97
CA THR A 140 11.26 -11.60 -19.32
C THR A 140 11.46 -12.35 -18.01
N ILE A 141 10.77 -11.90 -16.95
CA ILE A 141 10.75 -12.60 -15.65
C ILE A 141 9.40 -13.26 -15.44
N VAL A 142 9.42 -14.55 -15.11
CA VAL A 142 8.23 -15.37 -14.83
C VAL A 142 8.23 -15.89 -13.40
N GLY A 143 7.03 -16.15 -12.86
CA GLY A 143 6.86 -16.58 -11.49
C GLY A 143 7.35 -18.01 -11.23
N LEU A 144 8.03 -18.22 -10.11
CA LEU A 144 8.50 -19.54 -9.67
C LEU A 144 8.20 -19.78 -8.19
N ARG A 145 7.43 -20.84 -7.91
CA ARG A 145 6.95 -21.23 -6.58
C ARG A 145 7.24 -22.71 -6.27
N GLY A 146 7.31 -23.02 -4.99
CA GLY A 146 7.61 -24.35 -4.47
C GLY A 146 8.87 -24.38 -3.62
N ASN A 147 9.14 -25.55 -3.02
CA ASN A 147 10.40 -25.82 -2.32
C ASN A 147 11.58 -25.86 -3.32
N VAL A 148 12.82 -26.06 -2.84
CA VAL A 148 14.00 -26.03 -3.73
C VAL A 148 13.92 -27.12 -4.81
N ASN A 149 13.62 -28.37 -4.44
CA ASN A 149 13.56 -29.50 -5.37
C ASN A 149 12.48 -29.31 -6.45
N SER A 150 11.25 -29.03 -6.04
CA SER A 150 10.13 -28.81 -6.99
C SER A 150 10.39 -27.65 -7.96
N ARG A 151 11.16 -26.64 -7.55
CA ARG A 151 11.55 -25.53 -8.44
C ARG A 151 12.64 -25.92 -9.43
N LEU A 152 13.60 -26.76 -9.03
CA LEU A 152 14.58 -27.33 -9.95
C LEU A 152 13.89 -28.23 -10.99
N GLU A 153 12.99 -29.10 -10.55
CA GLU A 153 12.19 -29.94 -11.46
C GLU A 153 11.33 -29.11 -12.42
N LYS A 154 10.75 -27.99 -11.96
CA LYS A 154 9.99 -27.07 -12.83
C LYS A 154 10.88 -26.41 -13.89
N LEU A 155 12.11 -26.03 -13.52
CA LEU A 155 13.07 -25.47 -14.47
C LEU A 155 13.46 -26.52 -15.53
N GLU A 156 13.68 -27.76 -15.11
CA GLU A 156 14.04 -28.86 -16.01
C GLU A 156 12.90 -29.21 -16.99
N LYS A 157 11.66 -29.26 -16.50
CA LYS A 157 10.49 -29.69 -17.29
C LYS A 157 9.87 -28.59 -18.16
N ASN A 158 10.02 -27.33 -17.79
CA ASN A 158 9.47 -26.23 -18.59
C ASN A 158 10.36 -26.04 -19.82
N GLU A 159 9.82 -25.97 -21.03
CA GLU A 159 10.63 -25.82 -22.25
C GLU A 159 11.05 -24.37 -22.52
N ASP A 160 10.24 -23.39 -22.10
CA ASP A 160 10.41 -21.97 -22.43
C ASP A 160 11.44 -21.24 -21.56
N TRP A 161 11.72 -21.72 -20.35
CA TRP A 161 12.61 -21.01 -19.41
C TRP A 161 14.07 -21.28 -19.71
N ASP A 162 14.89 -20.23 -19.83
CA ASP A 162 16.34 -20.37 -19.98
C ASP A 162 17.03 -20.69 -18.64
N ALA A 163 16.56 -20.04 -17.56
CA ALA A 163 17.16 -20.16 -16.25
C ALA A 163 16.19 -19.83 -15.10
N ALA A 164 16.60 -20.18 -13.87
CA ALA A 164 15.92 -19.75 -12.65
C ALA A 164 16.91 -19.30 -11.57
N ILE A 165 16.47 -18.38 -10.70
CA ILE A 165 17.32 -17.81 -9.65
C ILE A 165 16.97 -18.41 -8.28
N PHE A 166 17.98 -18.99 -7.63
CA PHE A 166 17.91 -19.63 -6.32
C PHE A 166 18.75 -18.88 -5.28
N ALA A 167 18.56 -19.21 -4.00
CA ALA A 167 19.52 -18.81 -2.97
C ALA A 167 20.61 -19.87 -2.90
N GLY A 168 21.87 -19.49 -3.08
CA GLY A 168 22.99 -20.43 -3.10
C GLY A 168 23.11 -21.25 -1.82
N ALA A 169 22.81 -20.65 -0.66
CA ALA A 169 22.73 -21.39 0.61
C ALA A 169 21.73 -22.55 0.57
N GLY A 170 20.58 -22.40 -0.09
CA GLY A 170 19.57 -23.46 -0.14
C GLY A 170 20.03 -24.67 -0.95
N LEU A 171 20.65 -24.42 -2.11
CA LEU A 171 21.21 -25.46 -2.97
C LEU A 171 22.40 -26.17 -2.28
N GLY A 172 23.33 -25.38 -1.73
CA GLY A 172 24.53 -25.91 -1.08
C GLY A 172 24.23 -26.74 0.17
N ARG A 173 23.27 -26.32 1.01
CA ARG A 173 22.87 -27.08 2.21
C ARG A 173 22.28 -28.45 1.88
N LEU A 174 21.52 -28.53 0.79
CA LEU A 174 20.92 -29.77 0.33
C LEU A 174 21.88 -30.60 -0.54
N ASN A 175 23.06 -30.06 -0.89
CA ASN A 175 24.04 -30.68 -1.79
C ASN A 175 23.44 -31.04 -3.17
N ILE A 176 22.65 -30.12 -3.73
CA ILE A 176 21.92 -30.28 -5.01
C ILE A 176 22.22 -29.15 -5.99
N THR A 177 23.36 -28.47 -5.85
CA THR A 177 23.77 -27.41 -6.78
C THR A 177 24.05 -28.03 -8.15
N PRO A 178 23.29 -27.68 -9.21
CA PRO A 178 23.54 -28.21 -10.55
C PRO A 178 24.87 -27.71 -11.12
N GLU A 179 25.48 -28.49 -12.01
CA GLU A 179 26.74 -28.10 -12.69
C GLU A 179 26.56 -26.80 -13.50
N ASN A 180 25.41 -26.66 -14.17
CA ASN A 180 25.03 -25.47 -14.93
C ASN A 180 24.50 -24.38 -14.00
N SER A 181 25.36 -23.88 -13.11
CA SER A 181 25.01 -22.81 -12.19
C SER A 181 26.16 -21.84 -11.88
N ILE A 182 25.81 -20.57 -11.68
CA ILE A 182 26.77 -19.51 -11.31
C ILE A 182 26.25 -18.63 -10.18
N ASN A 183 27.16 -18.20 -9.30
CA ASN A 183 26.83 -17.23 -8.27
C ASN A 183 26.76 -15.81 -8.87
N LEU A 184 25.65 -15.11 -8.61
CA LEU A 184 25.42 -13.74 -9.04
C LEU A 184 26.00 -12.76 -8.01
N HIS A 185 27.33 -12.61 -7.99
CA HIS A 185 28.02 -11.73 -7.02
C HIS A 185 27.59 -10.25 -7.09
N TRP A 186 27.05 -9.82 -8.23
CA TRP A 186 26.55 -8.46 -8.43
C TRP A 186 25.15 -8.25 -7.85
N MET A 187 24.40 -9.32 -7.56
CA MET A 187 23.04 -9.24 -7.05
C MET A 187 23.09 -9.08 -5.53
N VAL A 188 22.65 -7.92 -5.02
CA VAL A 188 22.58 -7.66 -3.59
C VAL A 188 21.54 -8.61 -2.99
N PRO A 189 21.91 -9.43 -1.99
CA PRO A 189 21.05 -10.47 -1.48
C PRO A 189 19.84 -9.93 -0.70
N ALA A 190 18.91 -10.83 -0.37
CA ALA A 190 17.87 -10.48 0.60
C ALA A 190 18.52 -10.24 1.97
N PRO A 191 18.02 -9.27 2.76
CA PRO A 191 18.44 -9.10 4.14
C PRO A 191 18.44 -10.44 4.89
N ALA A 192 19.54 -10.72 5.58
CA ALA A 192 19.84 -11.94 6.31
C ALA A 192 19.87 -13.25 5.49
N GLN A 193 19.99 -13.18 4.16
CA GLN A 193 20.16 -14.38 3.34
C GLN A 193 21.41 -15.18 3.78
N GLY A 194 21.26 -16.50 3.87
CA GLY A 194 22.32 -17.41 4.29
C GLY A 194 22.42 -17.61 5.80
N ALA A 195 21.78 -16.79 6.63
CA ALA A 195 21.76 -16.98 8.09
C ALA A 195 20.64 -17.93 8.55
N ILE A 196 20.89 -18.66 9.63
CA ILE A 196 19.90 -19.47 10.35
C ILE A 196 19.69 -18.77 11.69
N MET A 197 18.43 -18.49 12.01
CA MET A 197 18.04 -17.87 13.28
C MET A 197 17.27 -18.86 14.12
N ILE A 198 17.51 -18.81 15.43
CA ILE A 198 16.84 -19.59 16.45
C ILE A 198 16.03 -18.62 17.31
N THR A 199 14.74 -18.87 17.46
CA THR A 199 13.86 -18.16 18.41
C THR A 199 13.66 -18.97 19.68
N ALA A 200 13.42 -18.26 20.77
CA ALA A 200 13.00 -18.84 22.05
C ALA A 200 12.01 -17.88 22.74
N LEU A 201 11.35 -18.37 23.79
CA LEU A 201 10.56 -17.53 24.67
C LEU A 201 11.46 -16.60 25.47
N GLU A 202 11.06 -15.33 25.61
CA GLU A 202 11.76 -14.33 26.41
C GLU A 202 11.96 -14.80 27.86
N SER A 203 10.93 -15.45 28.43
CA SER A 203 10.94 -15.98 29.78
C SER A 203 11.82 -17.23 29.98
N ALA A 204 12.34 -17.85 28.91
CA ALA A 204 13.07 -19.12 28.99
C ALA A 204 14.59 -18.89 29.20
N GLU A 205 14.97 -18.33 30.35
CA GLU A 205 16.35 -17.94 30.67
C GLU A 205 17.38 -19.06 30.47
N GLU A 206 17.14 -20.26 30.99
CA GLU A 206 18.04 -21.41 30.83
C GLU A 206 18.27 -21.76 29.34
N THR A 207 17.21 -21.74 28.52
CA THR A 207 17.31 -22.00 27.08
C THR A 207 18.07 -20.89 26.37
N ARG A 208 17.88 -19.64 26.77
CA ARG A 208 18.60 -18.49 26.19
C ARG A 208 20.09 -18.56 26.50
N GLU A 209 20.49 -18.91 27.73
CA GLU A 209 21.91 -19.07 28.08
C GLU A 209 22.59 -20.15 27.24
N ILE A 210 21.94 -21.31 27.07
CA ILE A 210 22.45 -22.39 26.21
C ILE A 210 22.65 -21.91 24.77
N LEU A 211 21.68 -21.16 24.23
CA LEU A 211 21.72 -20.72 22.84
C LEU A 211 22.82 -19.68 22.58
N LYS A 212 23.29 -18.94 23.59
CA LYS A 212 24.43 -18.02 23.43
C LYS A 212 25.70 -18.75 23.00
N GLU A 213 25.89 -20.00 23.43
CA GLU A 213 27.10 -20.78 23.10
C GLU A 213 27.20 -21.13 21.61
N ILE A 214 26.08 -21.16 20.89
CA ILE A 214 26.02 -21.43 19.44
C ILE A 214 25.77 -20.17 18.60
N ASN A 215 25.65 -19.01 19.26
CA ASN A 215 25.47 -17.73 18.57
C ASN A 215 26.79 -17.30 17.92
N HIS A 216 26.68 -16.81 16.68
CA HIS A 216 27.81 -16.23 15.95
C HIS A 216 27.64 -14.71 15.88
N GLU A 217 28.29 -14.01 16.80
CA GLU A 217 28.16 -12.57 17.04
C GLU A 217 28.35 -11.73 15.77
N GLU A 218 29.37 -12.01 14.95
CA GLU A 218 29.60 -11.28 13.69
C GLU A 218 28.40 -11.38 12.73
N THR A 219 27.78 -12.57 12.65
CA THR A 219 26.60 -12.77 11.81
C THR A 219 25.37 -12.11 12.40
N GLU A 220 25.22 -12.17 13.73
CA GLU A 220 24.14 -11.46 14.42
C GLU A 220 24.21 -9.94 14.19
N ILE A 221 25.38 -9.32 14.37
CA ILE A 221 25.59 -7.88 14.12
C ILE A 221 25.21 -7.53 12.67
N CYS A 222 25.80 -8.24 11.70
CA CYS A 222 25.57 -7.95 10.29
C CYS A 222 24.08 -8.10 9.91
N THR A 223 23.45 -9.21 10.31
CA THR A 223 22.05 -9.47 9.97
C THR A 223 21.07 -8.56 10.71
N SER A 224 21.41 -8.10 11.92
CA SER A 224 20.61 -7.12 12.66
C SER A 224 20.57 -5.78 11.93
N ILE A 225 21.71 -5.29 11.43
CA ILE A 225 21.78 -4.04 10.66
C ILE A 225 20.99 -4.15 9.35
N GLU A 226 21.14 -5.27 8.63
CA GLU A 226 20.37 -5.52 7.40
C GLU A 226 18.86 -5.54 7.63
N ARG A 227 18.42 -6.14 8.75
CA ARG A 227 17.01 -6.25 9.11
C ARG A 227 16.44 -4.96 9.66
N GLU A 228 17.21 -4.18 10.42
CA GLU A 228 16.81 -2.85 10.84
C GLU A 228 16.65 -1.92 9.63
N PHE A 229 17.59 -1.96 8.69
CA PHE A 229 17.49 -1.23 7.43
C PHE A 229 16.22 -1.62 6.66
N LEU A 230 15.93 -2.92 6.55
CA LEU A 230 14.70 -3.41 5.93
C LEU A 230 13.46 -2.87 6.67
N ASN A 231 13.39 -3.03 7.99
CA ASN A 231 12.27 -2.58 8.82
C ASN A 231 11.98 -1.08 8.67
N ARG A 232 13.03 -0.25 8.57
CA ARG A 232 12.89 1.21 8.38
C ARG A 232 12.37 1.58 6.98
N LEU A 233 12.64 0.75 5.98
CA LEU A 233 12.13 0.93 4.62
C LEU A 233 10.77 0.26 4.37
N GLU A 234 10.34 -0.64 5.25
CA GLU A 234 9.09 -1.39 5.11
C GLU A 234 7.86 -0.49 5.33
N GLY A 235 7.38 0.12 4.24
CA GLY A 235 6.04 0.69 4.07
C GLY A 235 5.01 -0.26 3.43
N GLY A 236 5.37 -1.53 3.23
CA GLY A 236 4.55 -2.57 2.60
C GLY A 236 5.40 -3.77 2.15
N CYS A 237 4.89 -5.00 2.30
CA CYS A 237 5.60 -6.28 2.07
C CYS A 237 6.06 -6.57 0.63
N THR A 238 6.08 -5.57 -0.26
CA THR A 238 6.20 -5.75 -1.72
C THR A 238 7.40 -5.03 -2.35
N ALA A 239 8.18 -4.26 -1.60
CA ALA A 239 9.27 -3.48 -2.18
C ALA A 239 10.52 -4.34 -2.57
N PRO A 240 11.09 -4.18 -3.78
CA PRO A 240 12.36 -4.80 -4.19
C PRO A 240 13.58 -4.25 -3.43
N ILE A 241 13.78 -4.72 -2.20
CA ILE A 241 14.87 -4.29 -1.32
C ILE A 241 15.93 -5.37 -1.19
N GLY A 242 17.21 -5.00 -1.30
CA GLY A 242 18.35 -5.86 -0.98
C GLY A 242 19.26 -5.19 0.05
N ALA A 243 19.89 -5.99 0.92
CA ALA A 243 20.89 -5.50 1.87
C ALA A 243 21.93 -6.57 2.16
N ILE A 244 23.18 -6.15 2.34
CA ILE A 244 24.28 -6.99 2.83
C ILE A 244 25.20 -6.18 3.73
N ALA A 245 25.52 -6.77 4.88
CA ALA A 245 26.54 -6.34 5.80
C ALA A 245 27.56 -7.46 5.99
N TYR A 246 28.84 -7.09 6.09
CA TYR A 246 29.91 -7.98 6.51
C TYR A 246 30.98 -7.20 7.27
N ILE A 247 31.71 -7.89 8.14
CA ILE A 247 32.87 -7.34 8.85
C ILE A 247 34.12 -7.83 8.13
N ASN A 248 34.99 -6.90 7.71
CA ASN A 248 36.23 -7.26 7.02
C ASN A 248 37.36 -7.59 8.02
N LYS A 249 38.53 -7.98 7.51
CA LYS A 249 39.70 -8.31 8.34
C LYS A 249 40.31 -7.11 9.08
N GLU A 250 39.92 -5.89 8.71
CA GLU A 250 40.38 -4.63 9.30
C GLU A 250 39.40 -4.15 10.38
N GLU A 251 38.48 -5.02 10.82
CA GLU A 251 37.44 -4.71 11.79
C GLU A 251 36.55 -3.53 11.36
N GLU A 252 36.21 -3.46 10.07
CA GLU A 252 35.24 -2.51 9.55
C GLU A 252 33.95 -3.20 9.14
N LEU A 253 32.83 -2.64 9.58
CA LEU A 253 31.52 -3.00 9.07
C LEU A 253 31.31 -2.33 7.70
N ASN A 254 31.10 -3.17 6.71
CA ASN A 254 30.78 -2.80 5.34
C ASN A 254 29.30 -3.10 5.10
N PHE A 255 28.51 -2.08 4.74
CA PHE A 255 27.10 -2.19 4.43
C PHE A 255 26.80 -1.73 3.01
N LYS A 256 25.97 -2.48 2.30
CA LYS A 256 25.39 -2.10 1.01
C LYS A 256 23.88 -2.37 1.01
N GLY A 257 23.10 -1.35 0.71
CA GLY A 257 21.64 -1.42 0.58
C GLY A 257 21.18 -0.94 -0.79
N ILE A 258 20.10 -1.54 -1.30
CA ILE A 258 19.52 -1.18 -2.61
C ILE A 258 17.99 -1.24 -2.55
N LEU A 259 17.34 -0.29 -3.23
CA LEU A 259 15.91 -0.25 -3.49
C LEU A 259 15.69 -0.01 -5.00
N LEU A 260 14.78 -0.76 -5.62
CA LEU A 260 14.44 -0.61 -7.04
C LEU A 260 12.92 -0.55 -7.26
N SER A 261 12.51 0.00 -8.41
CA SER A 261 11.17 -0.28 -8.96
C SER A 261 11.07 -1.76 -9.35
N THR A 262 9.86 -2.31 -9.42
CA THR A 262 9.64 -3.71 -9.81
C THR A 262 10.26 -4.05 -11.16
N ASP A 263 10.11 -3.16 -12.15
CA ASP A 263 10.69 -3.24 -13.51
C ASP A 263 12.20 -2.99 -13.58
N GLY A 264 12.84 -2.62 -12.47
CA GLY A 264 14.27 -2.31 -12.42
C GLY A 264 14.68 -0.99 -13.08
N SER A 265 13.75 -0.17 -13.59
CA SER A 265 14.07 1.08 -14.28
C SER A 265 14.60 2.18 -13.35
N LYS A 266 14.18 2.18 -12.08
CA LYS A 266 14.67 3.07 -11.02
C LYS A 266 15.47 2.27 -10.00
N LYS A 267 16.60 2.83 -9.57
CA LYS A 267 17.49 2.22 -8.58
C LYS A 267 18.06 3.30 -7.65
N ILE A 268 17.98 3.04 -6.36
CA ILE A 268 18.65 3.83 -5.31
C ILE A 268 19.56 2.87 -4.53
N GLU A 269 20.84 3.20 -4.46
CA GLU A 269 21.85 2.39 -3.77
C GLU A 269 22.55 3.25 -2.70
N VAL A 270 22.91 2.62 -1.59
CA VAL A 270 23.70 3.23 -0.52
C VAL A 270 24.79 2.27 -0.08
N VAL A 271 26.00 2.79 0.11
CA VAL A 271 27.14 2.06 0.65
C VAL A 271 27.68 2.84 1.85
N LYS A 272 28.00 2.12 2.92
CA LYS A 272 28.58 2.70 4.14
C LYS A 272 29.64 1.76 4.70
N VAL A 273 30.80 2.32 5.01
CA VAL A 273 31.88 1.63 5.72
C VAL A 273 32.14 2.41 7.01
N VAL A 274 32.20 1.70 8.13
CA VAL A 274 32.53 2.27 9.44
C VAL A 274 33.38 1.28 10.25
N PRO A 275 34.25 1.76 11.15
CA PRO A 275 34.89 0.88 12.13
C PRO A 275 33.86 0.10 12.96
N LEU A 276 34.18 -1.14 13.31
CA LEU A 276 33.42 -1.93 14.28
C LEU A 276 33.36 -1.16 15.61
N GLY A 277 32.22 -1.24 16.32
CA GLY A 277 31.87 -0.33 17.42
C GLY A 277 31.15 0.98 17.03
N ASN A 278 31.30 1.47 15.78
CA ASN A 278 30.57 2.65 15.28
C ASN A 278 29.39 2.30 14.36
N HIS A 279 28.99 1.03 14.33
CA HIS A 279 27.99 0.49 13.40
C HIS A 279 26.53 0.75 13.79
N HIS A 280 26.27 1.19 15.02
CA HIS A 280 24.92 1.27 15.59
C HIS A 280 23.92 2.09 14.76
N ASN A 281 24.37 3.15 14.09
CA ASN A 281 23.49 4.04 13.31
C ASN A 281 23.57 3.79 11.78
N VAL A 282 24.25 2.71 11.35
CA VAL A 282 24.44 2.43 9.91
C VAL A 282 23.11 2.15 9.23
N ALA A 283 22.25 1.33 9.84
CA ALA A 283 20.94 0.98 9.30
C ALA A 283 20.06 2.23 9.13
N GLU A 284 19.97 3.07 10.16
CA GLU A 284 19.24 4.34 10.16
C GLU A 284 19.74 5.27 9.05
N PHE A 285 21.03 5.59 9.05
CA PHE A 285 21.62 6.48 8.06
C PHE A 285 21.36 6.01 6.63
N CYS A 286 21.50 4.70 6.38
CA CYS A 286 21.31 4.14 5.05
C CYS A 286 19.84 4.13 4.62
N ALA A 287 18.91 3.85 5.54
CA ALA A 287 17.48 3.90 5.25
C ALA A 287 17.03 5.33 4.97
N ASP A 288 17.42 6.29 5.81
CA ASP A 288 17.11 7.71 5.66
C ASP A 288 17.69 8.28 4.36
N TYR A 289 18.88 7.84 3.98
CA TYR A 289 19.48 8.20 2.68
C TYR A 289 18.59 7.75 1.51
N ILE A 290 18.12 6.49 1.52
CA ILE A 290 17.23 5.97 0.47
C ILE A 290 15.90 6.73 0.45
N ILE A 291 15.29 6.95 1.62
CA ILE A 291 14.03 7.69 1.76
C ILE A 291 14.19 9.12 1.21
N GLY A 292 15.25 9.82 1.63
CA GLY A 292 15.55 11.19 1.20
C GLY A 292 15.87 11.32 -0.31
N LYS A 293 16.30 10.22 -0.96
CA LYS A 293 16.49 10.15 -2.42
C LYS A 293 15.21 9.80 -3.20
N GLY A 294 14.05 9.84 -2.55
CA GLY A 294 12.77 9.53 -3.17
C GLY A 294 12.36 8.05 -3.07
N GLY A 295 13.06 7.27 -2.23
CA GLY A 295 12.71 5.86 -1.99
C GLY A 295 11.30 5.68 -1.44
N LYS A 296 10.79 6.64 -0.66
CA LYS A 296 9.41 6.61 -0.17
C LYS A 296 8.38 6.60 -1.30
N VAL A 297 8.53 7.48 -2.29
CA VAL A 297 7.64 7.52 -3.47
C VAL A 297 7.71 6.21 -4.24
N LEU A 298 8.91 5.63 -4.36
CA LEU A 298 9.12 4.36 -5.03
C LEU A 298 8.42 3.20 -4.29
N ILE A 299 8.51 3.17 -2.96
CA ILE A 299 7.83 2.18 -2.09
C ILE A 299 6.31 2.36 -2.14
N ASP A 300 5.80 3.58 -2.05
CA ASP A 300 4.36 3.88 -2.07
C ASP A 300 3.71 3.46 -3.41
N GLN A 301 4.43 3.66 -4.53
CA GLN A 301 4.00 3.19 -5.86
C GLN A 301 3.89 1.66 -5.94
N LEU A 302 4.70 0.94 -5.17
CA LEU A 302 4.74 -0.53 -5.14
C LEU A 302 3.66 -1.13 -4.23
N GLY A 303 3.19 -0.39 -3.23
CA GLY A 303 2.07 -0.80 -2.37
C GLY A 303 0.71 -0.80 -3.08
N GLN A 304 0.61 -0.12 -4.23
CA GLN A 304 -0.61 -0.01 -5.04
C GLN A 304 -0.58 -0.87 -6.32
N GLY A 305 0.57 -1.47 -6.65
CA GLY A 305 0.88 -1.91 -8.02
C GLY A 305 0.35 -3.26 -8.49
N ASP A 306 -0.07 -4.17 -7.59
CA ASP A 306 -0.43 -5.56 -7.98
C ASP A 306 -1.83 -6.00 -7.53
N LYS A 307 -2.64 -5.10 -6.94
CA LYS A 307 -4.03 -5.41 -6.60
C LYS A 307 -4.95 -4.80 -7.67
N ILE A 308 -5.79 -5.60 -8.33
CA ILE A 308 -6.80 -5.12 -9.28
C ILE A 308 -7.82 -4.28 -8.51
N THR A 309 -8.04 -3.04 -8.94
CA THR A 309 -9.05 -2.15 -8.36
C THR A 309 -10.41 -2.83 -8.37
N ASN A 310 -10.98 -3.07 -7.19
CA ASN A 310 -12.32 -3.66 -7.05
C ASN A 310 -13.36 -2.66 -6.53
N ILE A 311 -12.92 -1.56 -5.89
CA ILE A 311 -13.78 -0.46 -5.48
C ILE A 311 -13.27 0.84 -6.10
N TYR A 312 -14.19 1.64 -6.64
CA TYR A 312 -13.88 2.99 -7.10
C TYR A 312 -14.59 4.04 -6.25
N SER A 313 -13.88 5.09 -5.84
CA SER A 313 -14.46 6.23 -5.12
C SER A 313 -14.44 7.46 -5.99
N THR A 314 -15.62 8.04 -6.26
CA THR A 314 -15.77 9.29 -7.05
C THR A 314 -15.35 10.55 -6.29
N LYS A 315 -14.73 10.36 -5.12
CA LYS A 315 -14.10 11.39 -4.31
C LYS A 315 -12.75 10.88 -3.85
N GLN A 316 -11.76 11.76 -3.82
CA GLN A 316 -10.44 11.45 -3.28
C GLN A 316 -10.53 11.09 -1.79
N LEU A 317 -10.08 9.88 -1.43
CA LEU A 317 -10.04 9.42 -0.03
C LEU A 317 -8.73 9.84 0.64
N THR A 318 -8.81 10.23 1.91
CA THR A 318 -7.62 10.46 2.75
C THR A 318 -6.93 9.14 3.11
N ASN A 319 -5.68 9.20 3.57
CA ASN A 319 -4.96 7.99 4.02
C ASN A 319 -5.69 7.29 5.18
N ASP A 320 -6.24 8.06 6.12
CA ASP A 320 -7.00 7.52 7.25
C ASP A 320 -8.27 6.81 6.77
N GLN A 321 -8.99 7.40 5.80
CA GLN A 321 -10.18 6.78 5.21
C GLN A 321 -9.84 5.51 4.42
N LYS A 322 -8.69 5.48 3.72
CA LYS A 322 -8.20 4.27 3.04
C LYS A 322 -7.82 3.18 4.03
N ALA A 323 -7.22 3.53 5.16
CA ALA A 323 -6.85 2.59 6.21
C ALA A 323 -8.08 1.99 6.95
N MET A 324 -9.25 2.61 6.82
CA MET A 324 -10.51 2.07 7.34
C MET A 324 -11.11 0.99 6.44
N LEU A 325 -10.69 0.87 5.19
CA LEU A 325 -11.26 -0.12 4.25
C LEU A 325 -10.86 -1.54 4.65
N HIS A 326 -11.75 -2.49 4.41
CA HIS A 326 -11.51 -3.91 4.61
C HIS A 326 -10.25 -4.37 3.84
N ASP A 327 -9.49 -5.35 4.35
CA ASP A 327 -8.19 -5.77 3.80
C ASP A 327 -8.25 -6.27 2.34
N ASP A 328 -9.42 -6.78 1.94
CA ASP A 328 -9.74 -7.23 0.57
C ASP A 328 -10.16 -6.10 -0.37
N VAL A 329 -10.35 -4.88 0.14
CA VAL A 329 -10.71 -3.72 -0.67
C VAL A 329 -9.46 -3.06 -1.26
N VAL A 330 -9.54 -2.79 -2.55
CA VAL A 330 -8.52 -2.15 -3.36
C VAL A 330 -9.19 -0.95 -4.00
N ALA A 331 -9.17 0.16 -3.27
CA ALA A 331 -9.88 1.36 -3.68
C ALA A 331 -8.99 2.30 -4.51
N GLU A 332 -9.38 2.52 -5.77
CA GLU A 332 -8.96 3.70 -6.51
C GLU A 332 -9.89 4.87 -6.17
N SER A 333 -9.34 6.08 -6.05
CA SER A 333 -10.12 7.27 -5.71
C SER A 333 -9.71 8.44 -6.59
N ASN A 334 -10.68 9.22 -7.05
CA ASN A 334 -10.47 10.42 -7.84
C ASN A 334 -11.56 11.44 -7.52
N ASP A 335 -11.26 12.73 -7.61
CA ASP A 335 -12.31 13.76 -7.57
C ASP A 335 -12.94 13.88 -8.96
N ASP A 336 -14.02 13.14 -9.18
CA ASP A 336 -14.71 13.05 -10.48
C ASP A 336 -15.43 14.33 -10.89
N ILE A 337 -15.41 15.34 -10.04
CA ILE A 337 -15.96 16.66 -10.31
C ILE A 337 -14.89 17.69 -10.01
N LYS A 338 -14.54 18.48 -11.02
CA LYS A 338 -13.71 19.66 -10.87
C LYS A 338 -14.56 20.91 -10.86
N ILE A 339 -14.34 21.75 -9.85
CA ILE A 339 -14.92 23.08 -9.75
C ILE A 339 -13.91 24.07 -10.30
N ASN A 340 -14.23 24.69 -11.43
CA ASN A 340 -13.41 25.73 -12.03
C ASN A 340 -14.08 27.09 -11.78
N PRO A 341 -13.50 27.96 -10.95
CA PRO A 341 -13.97 29.32 -10.80
C PRO A 341 -13.95 30.04 -12.15
N ASN A 342 -15.08 30.61 -12.56
CA ASN A 342 -15.10 31.46 -13.74
C ASN A 342 -14.42 32.78 -13.40
N ARG A 343 -13.67 33.34 -14.36
CA ARG A 343 -13.11 34.68 -14.20
C ARG A 343 -14.22 35.71 -14.33
N LEU A 344 -14.59 36.32 -13.21
CA LEU A 344 -15.65 37.32 -13.16
C LEU A 344 -15.08 38.71 -13.41
N SER A 345 -15.74 39.49 -14.28
CA SER A 345 -15.36 40.88 -14.52
C SER A 345 -15.61 41.72 -13.27
N LYS A 346 -14.72 42.67 -12.97
CA LYS A 346 -14.93 43.65 -11.88
C LYS A 346 -16.22 44.46 -12.05
N SER A 347 -16.76 44.55 -13.27
CA SER A 347 -18.06 45.19 -13.50
C SER A 347 -19.22 44.52 -12.78
N VAL A 348 -19.11 43.21 -12.47
CA VAL A 348 -20.16 42.42 -11.82
C VAL A 348 -20.41 42.87 -10.38
N VAL A 349 -19.37 43.31 -9.67
CA VAL A 349 -19.44 43.76 -8.26
C VAL A 349 -18.99 45.20 -8.09
N ARG A 350 -19.01 45.99 -9.18
CA ARG A 350 -18.51 47.38 -9.17
C ARG A 350 -19.32 48.29 -8.25
N ASN A 351 -20.61 48.01 -8.13
CA ASN A 351 -21.56 48.75 -7.30
C ASN A 351 -22.17 47.81 -6.26
N GLU A 352 -22.69 48.36 -5.17
CA GLU A 352 -23.47 47.61 -4.18
C GLU A 352 -24.62 46.86 -4.86
N ILE A 353 -24.76 45.57 -4.55
CA ILE A 353 -25.85 44.74 -5.06
C ILE A 353 -26.90 44.59 -3.95
N GLU A 354 -28.12 45.05 -4.23
CA GLU A 354 -29.22 45.09 -3.26
C GLU A 354 -29.62 43.67 -2.82
N ASN A 355 -29.94 42.77 -3.76
CA ASN A 355 -30.37 41.41 -3.46
C ASN A 355 -29.47 40.38 -4.16
N VAL A 356 -28.98 39.40 -3.40
CA VAL A 356 -28.05 38.37 -3.88
C VAL A 356 -28.48 36.99 -3.43
N ILE A 357 -28.50 36.03 -4.36
CA ILE A 357 -28.76 34.62 -4.06
C ILE A 357 -27.46 33.81 -4.17
N ILE A 358 -27.15 33.03 -3.13
CA ILE A 358 -26.00 32.11 -3.06
C ILE A 358 -26.49 30.72 -2.64
N THR A 359 -26.52 29.77 -3.57
CA THR A 359 -27.06 28.42 -3.31
C THR A 359 -26.01 27.37 -2.95
N SER A 360 -24.72 27.67 -3.06
CA SER A 360 -23.65 26.69 -2.81
C SER A 360 -22.42 27.30 -2.14
N GLN A 361 -21.65 26.46 -1.44
CA GLN A 361 -20.35 26.83 -0.89
C GLN A 361 -19.31 27.13 -1.99
N ASN A 362 -19.39 26.44 -3.12
CA ASN A 362 -18.51 26.66 -4.27
C ASN A 362 -18.72 28.05 -4.89
N THR A 363 -19.96 28.57 -4.86
CA THR A 363 -20.23 29.95 -5.23
C THR A 363 -19.47 30.93 -4.33
N VAL A 364 -19.48 30.70 -3.01
CA VAL A 364 -18.76 31.54 -2.04
C VAL A 364 -17.26 31.52 -2.30
N GLU A 365 -16.70 30.33 -2.54
CA GLU A 365 -15.27 30.19 -2.85
C GLU A 365 -14.91 30.88 -4.17
N SER A 366 -15.69 30.66 -5.24
CA SER A 366 -15.43 31.28 -6.53
C SER A 366 -15.49 32.81 -6.48
N LEU A 367 -16.47 33.36 -5.76
CA LEU A 367 -16.55 34.81 -5.53
C LEU A 367 -15.30 35.34 -4.82
N LEU A 368 -14.82 34.63 -3.81
CA LEU A 368 -13.64 35.02 -3.04
C LEU A 368 -12.31 34.76 -3.75
N THR A 369 -12.30 33.92 -4.79
CA THR A 369 -11.17 33.79 -5.72
C THR A 369 -11.07 34.99 -6.66
N ASN A 370 -12.22 35.56 -7.04
CA ASN A 370 -12.28 36.69 -7.98
C ASN A 370 -12.23 38.07 -7.29
N PHE A 371 -12.77 38.17 -6.08
CA PHE A 371 -13.00 39.44 -5.38
C PHE A 371 -12.66 39.30 -3.89
N SER A 372 -12.16 40.38 -3.28
CA SER A 372 -12.04 40.47 -1.83
C SER A 372 -13.41 40.61 -1.17
N ALA A 373 -13.56 40.20 0.09
CA ALA A 373 -14.81 40.37 0.83
C ALA A 373 -15.29 41.83 0.91
N VAL A 374 -14.35 42.79 0.85
CA VAL A 374 -14.65 44.23 0.84
C VAL A 374 -15.21 44.71 -0.51
N GLU A 375 -14.80 44.07 -1.62
CA GLU A 375 -15.37 44.32 -2.95
C GLU A 375 -16.76 43.69 -3.10
N LEU A 376 -17.09 42.65 -2.32
CA LEU A 376 -18.40 41.99 -2.31
C LEU A 376 -19.43 42.78 -1.47
N GLN A 377 -19.79 43.97 -1.95
CA GLN A 377 -20.75 44.86 -1.29
C GLN A 377 -22.20 44.38 -1.49
N PHE A 378 -22.58 43.32 -0.78
CA PHE A 378 -23.93 42.74 -0.84
C PHE A 378 -24.78 43.19 0.35
N LYS A 379 -25.97 43.74 0.09
CA LYS A 379 -26.84 44.24 1.15
C LYS A 379 -27.78 43.18 1.71
N ASN A 380 -28.53 42.49 0.84
CA ASN A 380 -29.45 41.41 1.23
C ASN A 380 -28.96 40.08 0.62
N ILE A 381 -28.36 39.22 1.45
CA ILE A 381 -27.89 37.89 1.01
C ILE A 381 -28.92 36.81 1.39
N TYR A 382 -29.39 36.07 0.39
CA TYR A 382 -30.28 34.93 0.50
C TYR A 382 -29.51 33.65 0.16
N CYS A 383 -29.69 32.57 0.92
CA CYS A 383 -28.95 31.33 0.64
C CYS A 383 -29.74 30.05 0.90
N VAL A 384 -29.33 28.98 0.20
CA VAL A 384 -29.87 27.63 0.41
C VAL A 384 -28.91 26.83 1.27
N GLY A 385 -29.43 26.29 2.36
CA GLY A 385 -28.76 25.34 3.24
C GLY A 385 -27.93 25.99 4.36
N ARG A 386 -27.98 25.36 5.54
CA ARG A 386 -27.26 25.81 6.74
C ARG A 386 -25.74 25.92 6.56
N LYS A 387 -25.13 25.05 5.75
CA LYS A 387 -23.66 25.06 5.51
C LYS A 387 -23.25 26.29 4.69
N THR A 388 -23.99 26.59 3.62
CA THR A 388 -23.79 27.78 2.80
C THR A 388 -23.96 29.04 3.63
N LYS A 389 -25.04 29.13 4.42
CA LYS A 389 -25.26 30.25 5.36
C LYS A 389 -24.04 30.52 6.23
N ARG A 390 -23.56 29.50 6.96
CA ARG A 390 -22.42 29.64 7.87
C ARG A 390 -21.16 30.12 7.14
N MET A 391 -20.93 29.66 5.91
CA MET A 391 -19.76 30.06 5.13
C MET A 391 -19.87 31.50 4.64
N VAL A 392 -21.06 31.91 4.17
CA VAL A 392 -21.35 33.29 3.77
C VAL A 392 -21.17 34.24 4.94
N GLU A 393 -21.77 33.96 6.10
CA GLU A 393 -21.66 34.79 7.31
C GLU A 393 -20.22 34.90 7.82
N LYS A 394 -19.42 33.85 7.65
CA LYS A 394 -18.01 33.84 8.06
C LYS A 394 -17.11 34.62 7.10
N ARG A 395 -17.40 34.63 5.80
CA ARG A 395 -16.41 35.06 4.78
C ARG A 395 -16.83 36.22 3.89
N ILE A 396 -18.14 36.48 3.74
CA ILE A 396 -18.67 37.54 2.88
C ILE A 396 -19.41 38.57 3.71
N GLY A 397 -20.51 38.19 4.35
CA GLY A 397 -21.39 39.14 5.03
C GLY A 397 -22.61 38.48 5.66
N LYS A 398 -23.43 39.27 6.36
CA LYS A 398 -24.60 38.78 7.07
C LYS A 398 -25.68 38.28 6.10
N VAL A 399 -26.23 37.09 6.38
CA VAL A 399 -27.34 36.51 5.62
C VAL A 399 -28.67 37.10 6.11
N LYS A 400 -29.49 37.64 5.19
CA LYS A 400 -30.82 38.18 5.49
C LYS A 400 -31.80 37.04 5.77
N HIS A 401 -31.84 36.04 4.87
CA HIS A 401 -32.68 34.85 5.03
C HIS A 401 -32.01 33.60 4.44
N TYR A 402 -32.39 32.44 4.95
CA TYR A 402 -31.97 31.17 4.37
C TYR A 402 -33.08 30.13 4.49
N GLU A 403 -33.16 29.24 3.51
CA GLU A 403 -34.05 28.08 3.55
C GLU A 403 -33.28 26.79 3.31
N GLN A 404 -33.91 25.67 3.66
CA GLN A 404 -33.29 24.36 3.44
C GLN A 404 -33.37 23.92 1.97
N TYR A 405 -34.41 24.32 1.25
CA TYR A 405 -34.63 23.96 -0.15
C TYR A 405 -34.76 25.19 -1.06
N ALA A 406 -34.42 25.01 -2.33
CA ALA A 406 -34.40 26.09 -3.33
C ALA A 406 -35.80 26.68 -3.59
N LYS A 407 -36.84 25.83 -3.60
CA LYS A 407 -38.23 26.24 -3.77
C LYS A 407 -38.68 27.16 -2.63
N ASP A 408 -38.49 26.73 -1.39
CA ASP A 408 -38.89 27.51 -0.21
C ASP A 408 -38.16 28.87 -0.18
N LEU A 409 -36.88 28.90 -0.60
CA LEU A 409 -36.14 30.15 -0.72
C LEU A 409 -36.76 31.08 -1.79
N ALA A 410 -37.14 30.53 -2.95
CA ALA A 410 -37.76 31.30 -4.01
C ALA A 410 -39.12 31.87 -3.56
N ASP A 411 -39.96 31.04 -2.93
CA ASP A 411 -41.27 31.45 -2.40
C ASP A 411 -41.12 32.59 -1.37
N HIS A 412 -40.14 32.48 -0.46
CA HIS A 412 -39.83 33.55 0.49
C HIS A 412 -39.38 34.85 -0.19
N ILE A 413 -38.54 34.76 -1.23
CA ILE A 413 -38.08 35.94 -1.96
C ILE A 413 -39.25 36.63 -2.68
N VAL A 414 -40.18 35.87 -3.25
CA VAL A 414 -41.40 36.43 -3.87
C VAL A 414 -42.23 37.22 -2.86
N GLU A 415 -42.36 36.71 -1.64
CA GLU A 415 -43.23 37.30 -0.62
C GLU A 415 -42.60 38.49 0.12
N PHE A 416 -41.28 38.45 0.37
CA PHE A 416 -40.62 39.37 1.32
C PHE A 416 -39.45 40.17 0.76
N MET A 417 -39.06 39.99 -0.49
CA MET A 417 -37.93 40.76 -1.06
C MET A 417 -38.32 42.20 -1.37
N ASP A 418 -37.47 43.13 -0.95
CA ASP A 418 -37.55 44.52 -1.36
C ASP A 418 -36.93 44.71 -2.76
N GLY A 419 -37.73 45.20 -3.70
CA GLY A 419 -37.30 45.46 -5.08
C GLY A 419 -37.76 44.40 -6.09
N THR A 420 -37.40 44.60 -7.36
CA THR A 420 -37.85 43.74 -8.48
C THR A 420 -36.68 43.08 -9.22
N GLU A 421 -35.47 43.12 -8.66
CA GLU A 421 -34.26 42.60 -9.27
C GLU A 421 -33.38 41.88 -8.25
N VAL A 422 -32.79 40.76 -8.67
CA VAL A 422 -31.88 39.95 -7.86
C VAL A 422 -30.72 39.43 -8.70
N THR A 423 -29.52 39.39 -8.12
CA THR A 423 -28.36 38.76 -8.77
C THR A 423 -28.17 37.35 -8.22
N TYR A 424 -28.21 36.36 -9.10
CA TYR A 424 -28.04 34.96 -8.74
C TYR A 424 -26.67 34.45 -9.15
N PHE A 425 -25.77 34.25 -8.18
CA PHE A 425 -24.47 33.63 -8.42
C PHE A 425 -24.58 32.11 -8.38
N CYS A 426 -24.42 31.47 -9.52
CA CYS A 426 -24.78 30.07 -9.74
C CYS A 426 -23.72 29.29 -10.50
N SER A 427 -23.93 27.99 -10.67
CA SER A 427 -23.11 27.13 -11.53
C SER A 427 -23.73 26.95 -12.91
N ASN A 428 -22.93 26.47 -13.87
CA ASN A 428 -23.42 25.94 -15.14
C ASN A 428 -24.44 24.79 -15.00
N LEU A 429 -24.38 23.99 -13.92
CA LEU A 429 -25.29 22.85 -13.65
C LEU A 429 -26.38 23.18 -12.59
N ARG A 430 -26.84 24.43 -12.53
CA ARG A 430 -27.84 24.85 -11.54
C ARG A 430 -29.22 24.23 -11.79
N LEU A 431 -30.04 24.19 -10.74
CA LEU A 431 -31.47 23.88 -10.86
C LEU A 431 -32.24 25.16 -11.18
N ASP A 432 -33.11 25.11 -12.19
CA ASP A 432 -33.84 26.29 -12.69
C ASP A 432 -35.01 26.71 -11.80
N THR A 433 -35.28 25.98 -10.71
CA THR A 433 -36.38 26.25 -9.77
C THR A 433 -36.40 27.69 -9.25
N ILE A 434 -35.24 28.29 -8.95
CA ILE A 434 -35.18 29.68 -8.45
C ILE A 434 -35.42 30.67 -9.60
N PRO A 435 -34.65 30.64 -10.72
CA PRO A 435 -34.92 31.49 -11.87
C PRO A 435 -36.37 31.46 -12.36
N ASP A 436 -36.96 30.26 -12.45
CA ASP A 436 -38.32 30.06 -12.96
C ASP A 436 -39.37 30.73 -12.06
N ILE A 437 -39.38 30.39 -10.76
CA ILE A 437 -40.35 30.93 -9.80
C ILE A 437 -40.25 32.45 -9.69
N LEU A 438 -39.04 33.00 -9.67
CA LEU A 438 -38.84 34.45 -9.56
C LEU A 438 -39.28 35.17 -10.83
N SER A 439 -38.97 34.63 -12.00
CA SER A 439 -39.35 35.23 -13.29
C SER A 439 -40.87 35.20 -13.49
N GLU A 440 -41.55 34.11 -13.11
CA GLU A 440 -43.01 33.99 -13.13
C GLU A 440 -43.70 35.05 -12.24
N ASN A 441 -43.02 35.51 -11.19
CA ASN A 441 -43.51 36.54 -10.26
C ASN A 441 -42.98 37.95 -10.59
N ASN A 442 -42.54 38.21 -11.82
CA ASN A 442 -42.04 39.50 -12.30
C ASN A 442 -40.80 40.04 -11.58
N ILE A 443 -39.98 39.14 -11.00
CA ILE A 443 -38.67 39.49 -10.44
C ILE A 443 -37.60 39.20 -11.51
N LYS A 444 -36.85 40.23 -11.88
CA LYS A 444 -35.75 40.11 -12.84
C LYS A 444 -34.56 39.40 -12.18
N VAL A 445 -34.14 38.27 -12.74
CA VAL A 445 -32.98 37.50 -12.26
C VAL A 445 -31.77 37.79 -13.16
N ASN A 446 -30.76 38.44 -12.59
CA ASN A 446 -29.45 38.61 -13.24
C ASN A 446 -28.56 37.42 -12.87
N GLU A 447 -28.47 36.47 -13.77
CA GLU A 447 -27.68 35.27 -13.55
C GLU A 447 -26.19 35.52 -13.81
N VAL A 448 -25.37 35.18 -12.84
CA VAL A 448 -23.91 35.23 -12.96
C VAL A 448 -23.38 33.83 -12.70
N GLU A 449 -22.85 33.21 -13.75
CA GLU A 449 -22.21 31.91 -13.61
C GLU A 449 -20.86 32.07 -12.92
N ALA A 450 -20.83 31.81 -11.62
CA ALA A 450 -19.65 31.98 -10.78
C ALA A 450 -18.63 30.86 -11.02
N TYR A 451 -19.05 29.64 -11.35
CA TYR A 451 -18.14 28.53 -11.59
C TYR A 451 -18.73 27.50 -12.55
N GLU A 452 -17.83 26.82 -13.26
CA GLU A 452 -18.14 25.64 -14.04
C GLU A 452 -17.84 24.38 -13.24
N THR A 453 -18.81 23.48 -13.19
CA THR A 453 -18.63 22.09 -12.75
C THR A 453 -18.29 21.26 -13.98
N LYS A 454 -17.08 20.70 -14.03
CA LYS A 454 -16.64 19.77 -15.07
C LYS A 454 -16.62 18.36 -14.54
N LEU A 455 -17.21 17.46 -15.30
CA LEU A 455 -17.14 16.01 -15.07
C LEU A 455 -15.75 15.55 -15.53
N ASP A 456 -15.02 14.90 -14.64
CA ASP A 456 -13.61 14.50 -14.84
C ASP A 456 -13.35 13.09 -14.29
N ALA A 457 -14.33 12.20 -14.46
CA ALA A 457 -14.16 10.80 -14.09
C ALA A 457 -13.03 10.16 -14.90
N LYS A 458 -12.27 9.27 -14.25
CA LYS A 458 -11.30 8.43 -14.93
C LYS A 458 -11.97 7.15 -15.42
N LYS A 459 -11.45 6.61 -16.51
CA LYS A 459 -11.77 5.25 -16.92
C LYS A 459 -11.07 4.29 -15.98
N VAL A 460 -11.83 3.37 -15.38
CA VAL A 460 -11.30 2.37 -14.46
C VAL A 460 -11.08 1.06 -15.23
N GLU A 461 -9.90 0.47 -15.07
CA GLU A 461 -9.54 -0.81 -15.70
C GLU A 461 -9.86 -1.96 -14.74
N GLY A 462 -10.82 -2.83 -15.11
CA GLY A 462 -11.21 -4.01 -14.32
C GLY A 462 -12.72 -4.15 -14.13
N ASP A 463 -13.16 -5.29 -13.60
CA ASP A 463 -14.54 -5.48 -13.13
C ASP A 463 -14.61 -5.00 -11.67
N LEU A 464 -15.41 -3.96 -11.44
CA LEU A 464 -15.62 -3.39 -10.10
C LEU A 464 -16.69 -4.18 -9.33
N ASP A 465 -16.39 -4.48 -8.07
CA ASP A 465 -17.38 -4.96 -7.10
C ASP A 465 -18.37 -3.83 -6.75
N GLY A 466 -17.90 -2.58 -6.74
CA GLY A 466 -18.78 -1.43 -6.56
C GLY A 466 -18.11 -0.06 -6.62
N VAL A 467 -18.95 0.97 -6.52
CA VAL A 467 -18.59 2.39 -6.68
C VAL A 467 -19.17 3.22 -5.55
N MET A 468 -18.34 4.05 -4.92
CA MET A 468 -18.75 4.99 -3.88
C MET A 468 -19.09 6.35 -4.49
N PHE A 469 -20.35 6.78 -4.35
CA PHE A 469 -20.88 8.03 -4.88
C PHE A 469 -21.21 9.05 -3.80
N TYR A 470 -20.80 10.30 -4.02
CA TYR A 470 -20.92 11.39 -3.05
C TYR A 470 -21.87 12.52 -3.48
N SER A 471 -22.37 12.47 -4.71
CA SER A 471 -23.43 13.35 -5.21
C SER A 471 -24.11 12.76 -6.46
N PRO A 472 -25.32 13.22 -6.83
CA PRO A 472 -25.94 12.84 -8.11
C PRO A 472 -25.04 13.13 -9.32
N SER A 473 -24.32 14.26 -9.30
CA SER A 473 -23.39 14.63 -10.37
C SER A 473 -22.18 13.69 -10.49
N THR A 474 -21.72 13.07 -9.39
CA THR A 474 -20.63 12.08 -9.47
C THR A 474 -21.08 10.79 -10.16
N VAL A 475 -22.35 10.41 -10.03
CA VAL A 475 -22.94 9.28 -10.77
C VAL A 475 -22.87 9.55 -12.27
N GLN A 476 -23.31 10.74 -12.68
CA GLN A 476 -23.26 11.15 -14.10
C GLN A 476 -21.82 11.23 -14.62
N SER A 477 -20.88 11.76 -13.82
CA SER A 477 -19.46 11.83 -14.19
C SER A 477 -18.90 10.44 -14.49
N PHE A 478 -19.08 9.50 -13.56
CA PHE A 478 -18.59 8.13 -13.68
C PHE A 478 -19.09 7.46 -14.97
N LEU A 479 -20.39 7.60 -15.26
CA LEU A 479 -21.04 6.98 -16.42
C LEU A 479 -20.60 7.54 -17.78
N GLN A 480 -19.88 8.67 -17.84
CA GLN A 480 -19.32 9.16 -19.09
C GLN A 480 -18.17 8.29 -19.61
N GLN A 481 -17.43 7.66 -18.70
CA GLN A 481 -16.21 6.91 -19.02
C GLN A 481 -16.32 5.42 -18.66
N ASN A 482 -17.33 5.04 -17.87
CA ASN A 482 -17.45 3.71 -17.26
C ASN A 482 -18.88 3.15 -17.36
N GLU A 483 -19.00 1.82 -17.26
CA GLU A 483 -20.28 1.12 -17.23
C GLU A 483 -20.81 0.98 -15.79
N ALA A 484 -22.14 0.99 -15.63
CA ALA A 484 -22.79 0.78 -14.34
C ALA A 484 -22.74 -0.71 -13.93
N LYS A 485 -21.60 -1.14 -13.39
CA LYS A 485 -21.35 -2.50 -12.88
C LYS A 485 -21.07 -2.48 -11.37
N GLY A 486 -21.39 -3.59 -10.71
CA GLY A 486 -21.25 -3.72 -9.25
C GLY A 486 -22.34 -2.98 -8.46
N ILE A 487 -22.03 -2.71 -7.20
CA ILE A 487 -22.94 -2.05 -6.24
C ILE A 487 -22.66 -0.54 -6.20
N ALA A 488 -23.69 0.30 -6.23
CA ALA A 488 -23.54 1.72 -5.95
C ALA A 488 -23.71 2.00 -4.44
N PHE A 489 -22.63 2.45 -3.79
CA PHE A 489 -22.63 2.87 -2.39
C PHE A 489 -22.80 4.40 -2.33
N CYS A 490 -23.98 4.87 -1.92
CA CYS A 490 -24.35 6.29 -2.00
C CYS A 490 -24.30 6.97 -0.62
N ILE A 491 -23.74 8.18 -0.57
CA ILE A 491 -23.69 8.99 0.66
C ILE A 491 -25.07 9.41 1.21
N GLY A 492 -26.12 9.39 0.38
CA GLY A 492 -27.47 9.76 0.80
C GLY A 492 -28.51 9.57 -0.30
N ASP A 493 -29.78 9.82 0.04
CA ASP A 493 -30.95 9.45 -0.77
C ASP A 493 -31.02 10.12 -2.14
N THR A 494 -30.59 11.38 -2.24
CA THR A 494 -30.58 12.09 -3.53
C THR A 494 -29.60 11.44 -4.51
N THR A 495 -28.43 11.04 -4.02
CA THR A 495 -27.41 10.33 -4.80
C THR A 495 -27.90 8.92 -5.17
N ALA A 496 -28.55 8.24 -4.22
CA ALA A 496 -29.11 6.91 -4.45
C ALA A 496 -30.24 6.91 -5.49
N THR A 497 -31.09 7.95 -5.48
CA THR A 497 -32.16 8.12 -6.47
C THR A 497 -31.60 8.24 -7.88
N GLU A 498 -30.47 8.93 -8.03
CA GLU A 498 -29.77 9.02 -9.32
C GLU A 498 -29.13 7.69 -9.71
N ALA A 499 -28.39 7.05 -8.79
CA ALA A 499 -27.73 5.77 -9.04
C ALA A 499 -28.69 4.64 -9.43
N LYS A 500 -29.89 4.61 -8.83
CA LYS A 500 -30.94 3.61 -9.12
C LYS A 500 -31.44 3.62 -10.58
N LYS A 501 -31.18 4.68 -11.33
CA LYS A 501 -31.51 4.73 -12.77
C LYS A 501 -30.59 3.82 -13.60
N TYR A 502 -29.40 3.49 -13.08
CA TYR A 502 -28.32 2.86 -13.83
C TYR A 502 -27.80 1.58 -13.18
N PHE A 503 -27.74 1.52 -11.85
CA PHE A 503 -27.21 0.38 -11.09
C PHE A 503 -28.33 -0.55 -10.63
N LYS A 504 -28.06 -1.88 -10.66
CA LYS A 504 -29.00 -2.90 -10.19
C LYS A 504 -29.11 -2.95 -8.66
N GLU A 505 -27.99 -2.77 -7.96
CA GLU A 505 -27.93 -2.74 -6.50
C GLU A 505 -27.41 -1.39 -6.03
N VAL A 506 -28.13 -0.78 -5.09
CA VAL A 506 -27.81 0.54 -4.51
C VAL A 506 -27.95 0.47 -3.00
N ARG A 507 -26.88 0.82 -2.28
CA ARG A 507 -26.85 0.90 -0.81
C ARG A 507 -26.68 2.36 -0.39
N VAL A 508 -27.34 2.77 0.69
CA VAL A 508 -27.38 4.17 1.13
C VAL A 508 -26.84 4.28 2.55
N ALA A 509 -25.89 5.21 2.75
CA ALA A 509 -25.27 5.42 4.04
C ALA A 509 -26.30 5.97 5.03
N LYS A 510 -26.26 5.51 6.29
CA LYS A 510 -27.17 6.00 7.35
C LYS A 510 -26.94 7.47 7.67
N VAL A 511 -25.71 7.94 7.51
CA VAL A 511 -25.28 9.31 7.77
C VAL A 511 -24.49 9.81 6.56
N PRO A 512 -24.69 11.06 6.10
CA PRO A 512 -24.01 11.59 4.92
C PRO A 512 -22.57 12.03 5.22
N LEU A 513 -21.75 11.06 5.61
CA LEU A 513 -20.31 11.17 5.88
C LEU A 513 -19.54 10.21 4.98
N VAL A 514 -18.28 10.53 4.67
CA VAL A 514 -17.43 9.68 3.83
C VAL A 514 -17.18 8.35 4.53
N GLU A 515 -16.92 8.41 5.83
CA GLU A 515 -16.68 7.28 6.71
C GLU A 515 -17.87 6.31 6.71
N SER A 516 -19.10 6.82 6.67
CA SER A 516 -20.30 5.97 6.60
C SER A 516 -20.49 5.28 5.25
N VAL A 517 -19.93 5.83 4.16
CA VAL A 517 -19.89 5.13 2.86
C VAL A 517 -18.80 4.07 2.88
N VAL A 518 -17.64 4.34 3.52
CA VAL A 518 -16.58 3.35 3.74
C VAL A 518 -17.10 2.16 4.56
N GLU A 519 -17.85 2.41 5.63
CA GLU A 519 -18.50 1.37 6.43
C GLU A 519 -19.45 0.49 5.61
N LEU A 520 -20.19 1.08 4.65
CA LEU A 520 -21.06 0.29 3.76
C LEU A 520 -20.28 -0.63 2.83
N VAL A 521 -19.13 -0.17 2.33
CA VAL A 521 -18.23 -0.99 1.52
C VAL A 521 -17.69 -2.13 2.38
N ASN A 522 -17.22 -1.85 3.59
CA ASN A 522 -16.71 -2.90 4.48
C ASN A 522 -17.76 -3.97 4.80
N ALA A 523 -18.99 -3.55 5.09
CA ALA A 523 -20.11 -4.46 5.35
C ALA A 523 -20.53 -5.31 4.13
N PHE A 524 -19.98 -5.05 2.95
CA PHE A 524 -20.14 -5.92 1.78
C PHE A 524 -19.08 -7.03 1.71
N TYR A 525 -17.90 -6.81 2.31
CA TYR A 525 -16.81 -7.79 2.36
C TYR A 525 -16.78 -8.63 3.65
N GLU A 526 -17.54 -8.22 4.67
CA GLU A 526 -17.87 -9.04 5.86
C GLU A 526 -18.95 -10.09 5.54
#